data_AF-A0A6U0E2G0-F1
#
_entry.id   AF-A0A6U0E2G0-F1
#
_cell.length_a   1.000
_cell.length_b   1.000
_cell.length_c   1.000
_cell.angle_alpha   90.00
_cell.angle_beta   90.00
_cell.angle_gamma   90.00
#
_symmetry.space_group_name_H-M   'P 1'
#
loop_
_entity.id
_entity.type
_entity.pdbx_description
1 polymer ?
#
loop_
_entity_poly.entity_id
_entity_poly.type
_entity_poly.pdbx_seq_one_letter_code
_entity_poly.pdbx_strand_id
1 'polypeptide(L)'
;ANVGEAFVTFNYEQHANQCFDDHDRAGATRLTQLLAYLFPGRFGATPKFRGRFLRCEPPPEPCDVMWENYDVRGNERLRRDVVAFFAMLTCICVGAALQYQFELLREDVRVEQYDEELVAAAGNVESSLSFADEAYARALTILSSFVIVAVNVFLTAVAKAATRYQRFYTMSDFEAALMLKLTVVHVLNSIVVPAASSRCDRGGDDVGTCLWFAPGGLAESAFFLQIFNAFLPDVVALLDIGGRIKRFWLSKYAKTQEMLDDMLDPPEFILAEKYSQVCKTVALALVYGPILPVSYLIALLGFGATYWTDKYLALRRFGKPARQRNQATYRVVLFMNNMALLQLAAGYVFYDYHQPLVYAAAAGAWFLFQITPVNKLWGVKRDEALEDGGTGGVSYWENMGKTNTGKTRLADARAARQVSVSSGVVSNDDVDEADAAKRARSRKIECALLDVPESEHDVGRLETYHPPIPESAAAETASFLIEAYRLPAKVTPGNPALLENQKQQTGGPNRVCPPMTRDAQNLAAMQALDRNHGVARAAAPATTLMRRG
;
A
#
# COMPACT_ATOMS: atom_id res chain seq x y z
N ALA A 1 24.22 8.63 13.13
CA ALA A 1 23.80 7.75 14.24
C ALA A 1 23.39 6.42 13.61
N ASN A 2 23.95 5.29 14.06
CA ASN A 2 23.59 3.98 13.52
C ASN A 2 22.18 3.65 13.99
N VAL A 3 21.27 3.61 13.03
CA VAL A 3 19.85 3.59 13.33
C VAL A 3 19.43 2.19 13.82
N GLY A 4 20.22 1.14 13.54
CA GLY A 4 19.94 -0.24 13.97
C GLY A 4 19.06 -1.01 13.00
N GLU A 5 18.90 -0.48 11.78
CA GLU A 5 18.50 -1.20 10.58
C GLU A 5 19.70 -1.23 9.64
N ALA A 6 19.80 -2.28 8.84
CA ALA A 6 20.86 -2.45 7.84
C ALA A 6 20.29 -3.12 6.60
N PHE A 7 20.76 -2.70 5.43
CA PHE A 7 20.56 -3.44 4.19
C PHE A 7 21.66 -4.49 4.09
N VAL A 8 21.27 -5.76 3.97
CA VAL A 8 22.18 -6.88 3.80
C VAL A 8 22.06 -7.39 2.38
N THR A 9 23.18 -7.44 1.67
CA THR A 9 23.25 -7.98 0.31
C THR A 9 23.85 -9.38 0.35
N PHE A 10 23.29 -10.28 -0.45
CA PHE A 10 23.80 -11.63 -0.64
C PHE A 10 24.34 -11.77 -2.07
N ASN A 11 25.31 -12.66 -2.26
CA ASN A 11 25.82 -12.95 -3.61
C ASN A 11 24.77 -13.64 -4.50
N TYR A 12 23.83 -14.38 -3.89
CA TYR A 12 22.78 -15.12 -4.59
C TYR A 12 21.42 -14.85 -3.96
N GLU A 13 20.40 -14.75 -4.81
CA GLU A 13 19.01 -14.53 -4.42
C GLU A 13 18.47 -15.64 -3.51
N GLN A 14 18.78 -16.90 -3.82
CA GLN A 14 18.32 -18.02 -3.02
C GLN A 14 18.83 -17.98 -1.57
N HIS A 15 20.01 -17.38 -1.31
CA HIS A 15 20.51 -17.21 0.06
C HIS A 15 19.73 -16.15 0.83
N ALA A 16 19.26 -15.11 0.15
CA ALA A 16 18.36 -14.13 0.74
C ALA A 16 16.99 -14.75 1.05
N ASN A 17 16.45 -15.54 0.12
CA ASN A 17 15.16 -16.23 0.31
C ASN A 17 15.20 -17.23 1.48
N GLN A 18 16.27 -18.03 1.58
CA GLN A 18 16.49 -18.92 2.72
C GLN A 18 16.58 -18.14 4.04
N CYS A 19 17.19 -16.95 4.05
CA CYS A 19 17.24 -16.09 5.23
C CYS A 19 15.84 -15.65 5.67
N PHE A 20 14.96 -15.30 4.72
CA PHE A 20 13.56 -14.98 5.02
C PHE A 20 12.79 -16.20 5.54
N ASP A 21 12.91 -17.35 4.86
CA ASP A 21 12.23 -18.59 5.25
C ASP A 21 12.60 -19.04 6.67
N ASP A 22 13.88 -18.90 7.05
CA ASP A 22 14.37 -19.27 8.36
C ASP A 22 13.92 -18.32 9.47
N HIS A 23 13.78 -17.02 9.17
CA HIS A 23 13.26 -16.04 10.12
C HIS A 23 11.73 -16.01 10.16
N ASP A 24 11.04 -16.53 9.14
CA ASP A 24 9.58 -16.61 9.04
C ASP A 24 9.01 -18.03 9.30
N ARG A 25 9.76 -18.92 9.97
CA ARG A 25 9.34 -20.31 10.29
C ARG A 25 8.01 -20.43 11.07
N ALA A 26 7.51 -19.34 11.63
CA ALA A 26 6.19 -19.29 12.28
C ALA A 26 5.03 -18.93 11.32
N GLY A 27 5.27 -18.65 10.04
CA GLY A 27 4.24 -18.23 9.10
C GLY A 27 3.73 -16.81 9.33
N ALA A 28 3.34 -16.14 8.24
CA ALA A 28 3.02 -14.70 8.18
C ALA A 28 1.80 -14.21 8.99
N THR A 29 1.08 -15.08 9.72
CA THR A 29 -0.10 -14.66 10.49
C THR A 29 0.23 -14.33 11.95
N ARG A 30 -0.30 -13.21 12.46
CA ARG A 30 -0.21 -12.86 13.90
C ARG A 30 -0.65 -14.01 14.82
N LEU A 31 -1.59 -14.84 14.35
CA LEU A 31 -2.07 -16.03 15.05
C LEU A 31 -0.96 -17.08 15.23
N THR A 32 -0.16 -17.34 14.21
CA THR A 32 0.88 -18.37 14.27
C THR A 32 2.12 -17.90 15.05
N GLN A 33 2.42 -16.61 15.03
CA GLN A 33 3.39 -16.00 15.96
C GLN A 33 2.93 -16.10 17.43
N LEU A 34 1.64 -15.86 17.68
CA LEU A 34 1.05 -16.00 19.01
C LEU A 34 1.00 -17.47 19.47
N LEU A 35 0.72 -18.41 18.57
CA LEU A 35 0.78 -19.84 18.84
C LEU A 35 2.22 -20.35 19.05
N ALA A 36 3.21 -19.82 18.33
CA ALA A 36 4.63 -20.13 18.56
C ALA A 36 5.12 -19.59 19.92
N TYR A 37 4.63 -18.41 20.35
CA TYR A 37 4.89 -17.86 21.68
C TYR A 37 4.27 -18.71 22.81
N LEU A 38 3.03 -19.18 22.61
CA LEU A 38 2.32 -20.00 23.59
C LEU A 38 2.80 -21.46 23.60
N PHE A 39 3.31 -21.98 22.49
CA PHE A 39 3.74 -23.37 22.33
C PHE A 39 5.15 -23.49 21.69
N PRO A 40 6.21 -23.05 22.39
CA PRO A 40 7.57 -22.97 21.84
C PRO A 40 8.21 -24.31 21.46
N GLY A 41 7.69 -25.44 21.97
CA GLY A 41 8.22 -26.77 21.66
C GLY A 41 7.74 -27.39 20.34
N ARG A 42 6.77 -26.76 19.64
CA ARG A 42 6.13 -27.34 18.45
C ARG A 42 6.43 -26.57 17.15
N PHE A 43 6.85 -25.32 17.28
CA PHE A 43 7.26 -24.45 16.18
C PHE A 43 8.68 -23.99 16.51
N GLY A 44 9.68 -24.46 15.75
CA GLY A 44 11.09 -24.24 16.04
C GLY A 44 11.43 -22.77 16.31
N ALA A 45 12.38 -22.52 17.21
CA ALA A 45 12.76 -21.16 17.60
C ALA A 45 13.28 -20.37 16.39
N THR A 46 12.77 -19.15 16.20
CA THR A 46 13.31 -18.21 15.22
C THR A 46 14.67 -17.69 15.68
N PRO A 47 15.63 -17.44 14.76
CA PRO A 47 16.96 -16.99 15.12
C PRO A 47 16.96 -15.69 15.92
N LYS A 48 17.77 -15.62 16.98
CA LYS A 48 17.85 -14.45 17.88
C LYS A 48 19.23 -13.78 17.80
N PHE A 49 19.23 -12.45 17.68
CA PHE A 49 20.42 -11.61 17.78
C PHE A 49 20.51 -10.96 19.17
N ARG A 50 21.48 -11.38 19.99
CA ARG A 50 21.67 -10.92 21.38
C ARG A 50 20.40 -11.04 22.22
N GLY A 51 19.69 -12.16 22.08
CA GLY A 51 18.42 -12.41 22.76
C GLY A 51 17.22 -11.61 22.22
N ARG A 52 17.40 -10.78 21.18
CA ARG A 52 16.33 -10.06 20.50
C ARG A 52 15.98 -10.73 19.18
N PHE A 53 14.70 -10.72 18.83
CA PHE A 53 14.25 -11.17 17.52
C PHE A 53 14.67 -10.17 16.45
N LEU A 54 15.30 -10.67 15.39
CA LEU A 54 15.54 -9.90 14.17
C LEU A 54 14.30 -9.97 13.28
N ARG A 55 13.89 -8.82 12.75
CA ARG A 55 12.86 -8.75 11.72
C ARG A 55 13.57 -8.66 10.37
N CYS A 56 13.54 -9.75 9.63
CA CYS A 56 14.04 -9.82 8.26
C CYS A 56 12.87 -9.61 7.31
N GLU A 57 12.92 -8.56 6.49
CA GLU A 57 11.92 -8.30 5.45
C GLU A 57 12.64 -8.09 4.14
N PRO A 58 12.03 -8.49 3.01
CA PRO A 58 12.64 -8.26 1.71
C PRO A 58 12.81 -6.73 1.53
N PRO A 59 13.97 -6.25 1.10
CA PRO A 59 14.21 -4.81 1.01
C PRO A 59 13.33 -4.18 -0.08
N PRO A 60 12.78 -2.97 0.15
CA PRO A 60 12.16 -2.19 -0.93
C PRO A 60 13.20 -1.78 -1.98
N GLU A 61 12.74 -1.45 -3.19
CA GLU A 61 13.64 -0.94 -4.22
C GLU A 61 14.28 0.40 -3.80
N PRO A 62 15.51 0.72 -4.24
CA PRO A 62 16.18 1.96 -3.83
C PRO A 62 15.38 3.25 -4.14
N CYS A 63 14.57 3.22 -5.21
CA CYS A 63 13.70 4.33 -5.60
C CYS A 63 12.40 4.42 -4.77
N ASP A 64 12.05 3.36 -4.03
CA ASP A 64 10.90 3.30 -3.13
C ASP A 64 11.28 3.77 -1.71
N VAL A 65 12.57 3.78 -1.36
CA VAL A 65 13.05 4.17 -0.03
C VAL A 65 13.02 5.68 0.19
N MET A 66 12.28 6.13 1.20
CA MET A 66 12.24 7.52 1.66
C MET A 66 13.30 7.78 2.74
N TRP A 67 14.55 8.00 2.33
CA TRP A 67 15.72 8.14 3.22
C TRP A 67 15.59 9.23 4.29
N GLU A 68 14.84 10.30 3.99
CA GLU A 68 14.56 11.42 4.90
C GLU A 68 13.75 11.02 6.14
N ASN A 69 12.99 9.92 6.07
CA ASN A 69 12.05 9.50 7.13
C ASN A 69 12.59 8.38 8.02
N TYR A 70 13.80 7.87 7.74
CA TYR A 70 14.41 6.78 8.53
C TYR A 70 14.82 7.19 9.96
N ASP A 71 14.72 8.48 10.29
CA ASP A 71 15.00 9.04 11.61
C ASP A 71 13.90 8.73 12.65
N VAL A 72 12.64 8.58 12.21
CA VAL A 72 11.48 8.41 13.11
C VAL A 72 11.23 6.94 13.44
N ARG A 73 11.24 6.57 14.73
CA ARG A 73 11.15 5.15 15.15
C ARG A 73 10.25 4.87 16.34
N GLY A 74 9.81 3.61 16.43
CA GLY A 74 9.13 3.04 17.58
C GLY A 74 7.94 3.88 18.06
N ASN A 75 7.99 4.30 19.33
CA ASN A 75 6.91 5.06 19.97
C ASN A 75 6.65 6.41 19.29
N GLU A 76 7.66 7.04 18.68
CA GLU A 76 7.43 8.30 17.97
C GLU A 76 6.57 8.08 16.72
N ARG A 77 6.84 7.00 15.98
CA ARG A 77 6.04 6.60 14.82
C ARG A 77 4.59 6.29 15.25
N LEU A 78 4.42 5.47 16.29
CA LEU A 78 3.09 5.16 16.83
C LEU A 78 2.35 6.44 17.27
N ARG A 79 3.04 7.37 17.94
CA ARG A 79 2.44 8.66 18.33
C ARG A 79 1.97 9.45 17.11
N ARG A 80 2.78 9.52 16.05
CA ARG A 80 2.41 10.23 14.81
C ARG A 80 1.23 9.56 14.12
N ASP A 81 1.20 8.24 14.07
CA ASP A 81 0.09 7.47 13.49
C ASP A 81 -1.22 7.69 14.26
N VAL A 82 -1.17 7.64 15.59
CA VAL A 82 -2.33 7.86 16.46
C VAL A 82 -2.85 9.30 16.32
N VAL A 83 -1.95 10.29 16.34
CA VAL A 83 -2.31 11.71 16.16
C VAL A 83 -2.92 11.93 14.77
N ALA A 84 -2.32 11.39 13.71
CA ALA A 84 -2.84 11.48 12.36
C ALA A 84 -4.22 10.83 12.23
N PHE A 85 -4.43 9.68 12.88
CA PHE A 85 -5.71 8.99 12.91
C PHE A 85 -6.80 9.83 13.59
N PHE A 86 -6.56 10.32 14.81
CA PHE A 86 -7.54 11.13 15.53
C PHE A 86 -7.78 12.49 14.87
N ALA A 87 -6.75 13.12 14.31
CA ALA A 87 -6.91 14.36 13.55
C ALA A 87 -7.79 14.14 12.32
N MET A 88 -7.54 13.07 11.56
CA MET A 88 -8.36 12.72 10.39
C MET A 88 -9.80 12.38 10.81
N LEU A 89 -9.99 11.56 11.85
CA LEU A 89 -11.31 11.20 12.37
C LEU A 89 -12.10 12.46 12.76
N THR A 90 -11.48 13.38 13.49
CA THR A 90 -12.11 14.64 13.91
C THR A 90 -12.52 15.47 12.69
N CYS A 91 -11.64 15.63 11.70
CA CYS A 91 -11.97 16.35 10.47
C CYS A 91 -13.12 15.68 9.70
N ILE A 92 -13.15 14.35 9.61
CA ILE A 92 -14.25 13.61 8.97
C ILE A 92 -15.55 13.85 9.71
N CYS A 93 -15.58 13.72 11.04
CA CYS A 93 -16.79 13.93 11.83
C CYS A 93 -17.33 15.36 11.70
N VAL A 94 -16.44 16.37 11.79
CA VAL A 94 -16.84 17.78 11.63
C VAL A 94 -17.32 18.06 10.21
N GLY A 95 -16.60 17.56 9.19
CA GLY A 95 -16.99 17.70 7.79
C GLY A 95 -18.34 17.05 7.50
N ALA A 96 -18.54 15.81 7.94
CA ALA A 96 -19.79 15.08 7.78
C ALA A 96 -20.96 15.75 8.53
N ALA A 97 -20.74 16.23 9.76
CA ALA A 97 -21.76 16.97 10.50
C ALA A 97 -22.16 18.26 9.78
N LEU A 98 -21.18 19.03 9.30
CA LEU A 98 -21.44 20.26 8.56
C LEU A 98 -22.23 19.98 7.28
N GLN A 99 -21.82 18.98 6.49
CA GLN A 99 -22.54 18.61 5.27
C GLN A 99 -23.94 18.08 5.56
N TYR A 100 -24.09 17.28 6.61
CA TYR A 100 -25.39 16.77 7.06
C TYR A 100 -26.35 17.90 7.42
N GLN A 101 -25.89 18.93 8.15
CA GLN A 101 -26.73 20.08 8.51
C GLN A 101 -27.20 20.87 7.28
N PHE A 102 -26.30 21.15 6.33
CA PHE A 102 -26.68 21.86 5.11
C PHE A 102 -27.63 21.04 4.23
N GLU A 103 -27.44 19.72 4.17
CA GLU A 103 -28.32 18.86 3.38
C GLU A 103 -29.69 18.69 4.04
N LEU A 104 -29.75 18.64 5.37
CA LEU A 104 -31.00 18.62 6.12
C LEU A 104 -31.82 19.91 5.90
N LEU A 105 -31.18 21.09 5.95
CA LEU A 105 -31.83 22.35 5.62
C LEU A 105 -32.33 22.39 4.17
N ARG A 106 -31.52 21.89 3.24
CA ARG A 106 -31.90 21.80 1.82
C ARG A 106 -33.10 20.88 1.61
N GLU A 107 -33.14 19.74 2.30
CA GLU A 107 -34.23 18.79 2.21
C GLU A 107 -35.54 19.34 2.78
N ASP A 108 -35.50 20.07 3.91
CA ASP A 108 -36.69 20.70 4.50
C ASP A 108 -37.41 21.61 3.50
N VAL A 109 -36.68 22.56 2.92
CA VAL A 109 -37.23 23.51 1.94
C VAL A 109 -37.74 22.79 0.70
N ARG A 110 -37.09 21.71 0.28
CA ARG A 110 -37.52 20.91 -0.88
C ARG A 110 -38.83 20.18 -0.61
N VAL A 111 -39.00 19.60 0.57
CA VAL A 111 -40.23 18.86 0.94
C VAL A 111 -41.41 19.83 0.97
N GLU A 112 -41.23 21.01 1.56
CA GLU A 112 -42.28 22.04 1.60
C GLU A 112 -42.72 22.48 0.20
N GLN A 113 -41.78 22.73 -0.71
CA GLN A 113 -42.09 23.05 -2.11
C GLN A 113 -42.79 21.92 -2.84
N TYR A 114 -42.34 20.68 -2.63
CA TYR A 114 -42.92 19.52 -3.28
C TYR A 114 -44.37 19.27 -2.83
N ASP A 115 -44.63 19.39 -1.53
CA ASP A 115 -45.98 19.24 -0.99
C ASP A 115 -46.92 20.34 -1.49
N GLU A 116 -46.44 21.57 -1.60
CA GLU A 116 -47.22 22.69 -2.14
C GLU A 116 -47.53 22.52 -3.63
N GLU A 117 -46.56 22.10 -4.44
CA GLU A 117 -46.76 21.77 -5.86
C GLU A 117 -47.76 20.62 -6.04
N LEU A 118 -47.67 19.58 -5.19
CA LEU A 118 -48.58 18.44 -5.23
C LEU A 118 -50.02 18.86 -4.89
N VAL A 119 -50.20 19.68 -3.86
CA VAL A 119 -51.52 20.21 -3.45
C VAL A 119 -52.08 21.14 -4.53
N ALA A 120 -51.26 22.02 -5.10
CA ALA A 120 -51.65 22.90 -6.19
C ALA A 120 -52.11 22.10 -7.43
N ALA A 121 -51.35 21.07 -7.81
CA ALA A 121 -51.69 20.18 -8.92
C ALA A 121 -52.96 19.36 -8.65
N ALA A 122 -53.14 18.84 -7.43
CA ALA A 122 -54.35 18.11 -7.04
C ALA A 122 -55.60 19.00 -6.99
N GLY A 123 -55.43 20.26 -6.58
CA GLY A 123 -56.49 21.26 -6.49
C GLY A 123 -56.81 21.98 -7.81
N ASN A 124 -56.01 21.81 -8.87
CA ASN A 124 -56.01 22.69 -10.05
C ASN A 124 -55.92 24.19 -9.67
N VAL A 125 -55.21 24.50 -8.59
CA VAL A 125 -54.98 25.87 -8.11
C VAL A 125 -53.56 26.29 -8.50
N GLU A 126 -53.37 27.55 -8.83
CA GLU A 126 -52.03 28.10 -9.08
C GLU A 126 -51.21 28.06 -7.78
N SER A 127 -49.95 27.61 -7.85
CA SER A 127 -49.06 27.46 -6.69
C SER A 127 -48.89 28.80 -5.96
N SER A 128 -49.02 28.79 -4.63
CA SER A 128 -48.89 30.01 -3.80
C SER A 128 -47.44 30.41 -3.50
N LEU A 129 -46.46 29.65 -3.98
CA LEU A 129 -45.03 29.91 -3.82
C LEU A 129 -44.66 31.31 -4.32
N SER A 130 -44.02 32.10 -3.44
CA SER A 130 -43.51 33.40 -3.82
C SER A 130 -42.19 33.26 -4.59
N PHE A 131 -41.89 34.24 -5.45
CA PHE A 131 -40.57 34.34 -6.10
C PHE A 131 -39.42 34.36 -5.08
N ALA A 132 -39.66 34.92 -3.88
CA ALA A 132 -38.69 34.93 -2.80
C ALA A 132 -38.36 33.53 -2.28
N ASP A 133 -39.37 32.65 -2.20
CA ASP A 133 -39.23 31.27 -1.68
C ASP A 133 -38.48 30.40 -2.69
N GLU A 134 -38.79 30.54 -3.98
CA GLU A 134 -38.01 29.92 -5.07
C GLU A 134 -36.56 30.40 -5.07
N ALA A 135 -36.33 31.70 -4.92
CA ALA A 135 -34.99 32.27 -4.90
C ALA A 135 -34.19 31.77 -3.68
N TYR A 136 -34.84 31.64 -2.52
CA TYR A 136 -34.25 31.10 -1.31
C TYR A 136 -33.85 29.62 -1.47
N ALA A 137 -34.74 28.78 -2.00
CA ALA A 137 -34.46 27.37 -2.25
C ALA A 137 -33.30 27.18 -3.26
N ARG A 138 -33.29 27.97 -4.34
CA ARG A 138 -32.18 27.97 -5.32
C ARG A 138 -30.87 28.42 -4.69
N ALA A 139 -30.88 29.45 -3.85
CA ALA A 139 -29.67 29.89 -3.15
C ALA A 139 -29.14 28.80 -2.19
N LEU A 140 -30.04 28.13 -1.47
CA LEU A 140 -29.70 27.07 -0.52
C LEU A 140 -29.12 25.83 -1.21
N THR A 141 -29.69 25.41 -2.36
CA THR A 141 -29.15 24.29 -3.16
C THR A 141 -27.77 24.58 -3.72
N ILE A 142 -27.52 25.80 -4.21
CA ILE A 142 -26.19 26.25 -4.66
C ILE A 142 -25.20 26.23 -3.49
N LEU A 143 -25.62 26.76 -2.33
CA LEU A 143 -24.79 26.82 -1.14
C LEU A 143 -24.44 25.42 -0.61
N SER A 144 -25.41 24.50 -0.51
CA SER A 144 -25.17 23.11 -0.10
C SER A 144 -24.18 22.42 -1.05
N SER A 145 -24.39 22.56 -2.36
CA SER A 145 -23.50 21.98 -3.37
C SER A 145 -22.06 22.51 -3.24
N PHE A 146 -21.90 23.82 -3.01
CA PHE A 146 -20.61 24.44 -2.77
C PHE A 146 -19.94 23.90 -1.51
N VAL A 147 -20.70 23.80 -0.41
CA VAL A 147 -20.23 23.25 0.87
C VAL A 147 -19.75 21.80 0.70
N ILE A 148 -20.50 20.97 -0.03
CA ILE A 148 -20.13 19.58 -0.29
C ILE A 148 -18.79 19.49 -1.02
N VAL A 149 -18.59 20.30 -2.06
CA VAL A 149 -17.33 20.35 -2.81
C VAL A 149 -16.19 20.85 -1.92
N ALA A 150 -16.41 21.92 -1.17
CA ALA A 150 -15.41 22.51 -0.28
C ALA A 150 -14.94 21.52 0.80
N VAL A 151 -15.87 20.80 1.43
CA VAL A 151 -15.55 19.78 2.44
C VAL A 151 -14.80 18.60 1.81
N ASN A 152 -15.22 18.11 0.63
CA ASN A 152 -14.50 17.05 -0.08
C ASN A 152 -13.05 17.43 -0.42
N VAL A 153 -12.83 18.65 -0.91
CA VAL A 153 -11.49 19.18 -1.22
C VAL A 153 -10.67 19.32 0.07
N PHE A 154 -11.27 19.87 1.13
CA PHE A 154 -10.61 20.04 2.42
C PHE A 154 -10.19 18.70 3.03
N LEU A 155 -11.09 17.71 3.09
CA LEU A 155 -10.77 16.38 3.63
C LEU A 155 -9.68 15.66 2.82
N THR A 156 -9.67 15.85 1.51
CA THR A 156 -8.59 15.34 0.63
C THR A 156 -7.24 15.98 0.97
N ALA A 157 -7.23 17.30 1.19
CA ALA A 157 -6.02 18.03 1.59
C ALA A 157 -5.51 17.58 2.98
N VAL A 158 -6.42 17.41 3.94
CA VAL A 158 -6.09 16.89 5.27
C VAL A 158 -5.56 15.46 5.19
N ALA A 159 -6.15 14.58 4.39
CA ALA A 159 -5.67 13.20 4.21
C ALA A 159 -4.24 13.16 3.65
N LYS A 160 -3.92 14.03 2.69
CA LYS A 160 -2.56 14.20 2.16
C LYS A 160 -1.60 14.73 3.22
N ALA A 161 -1.99 15.77 3.96
CA ALA A 161 -1.17 16.36 5.02
C ALA A 161 -0.91 15.38 6.17
N ALA A 162 -1.94 14.66 6.62
CA ALA A 162 -1.84 13.63 7.67
C ALA A 162 -0.91 12.49 7.24
N THR A 163 -0.99 12.04 5.98
CA THR A 163 -0.11 10.98 5.47
C THR A 163 1.35 11.44 5.38
N ARG A 164 1.60 12.70 4.98
CA ARG A 164 2.96 13.29 5.02
C ARG A 164 3.49 13.42 6.45
N TYR A 165 2.64 13.76 7.41
CA TYR A 165 3.02 13.88 8.83
C TYR A 165 3.48 12.55 9.45
N GLN A 166 2.93 11.44 8.99
CA GLN A 166 3.27 10.09 9.47
C GLN A 166 4.69 9.63 9.13
N ARG A 167 5.34 10.24 8.12
CA ARG A 167 6.72 9.93 7.70
C ARG A 167 6.97 8.42 7.49
N PHE A 168 6.41 7.88 6.40
CA PHE A 168 6.65 6.49 6.01
C PHE A 168 8.07 6.27 5.49
N TYR A 169 8.61 5.06 5.67
CA TYR A 169 9.94 4.68 5.19
C TYR A 169 9.97 4.33 3.70
N THR A 170 8.84 3.90 3.14
CA THR A 170 8.70 3.51 1.73
C THR A 170 7.59 4.31 1.05
N MET A 171 7.75 4.58 -0.24
CA MET A 171 6.71 5.19 -1.07
C MET A 171 5.52 4.23 -1.23
N SER A 172 5.75 2.92 -1.32
CA SER A 172 4.73 1.89 -1.35
C SER A 172 3.79 1.98 -0.14
N ASP A 173 4.35 2.07 1.08
CA ASP A 173 3.53 2.19 2.30
C ASP A 173 2.81 3.54 2.36
N PHE A 174 3.49 4.61 1.95
CA PHE A 174 2.92 5.96 1.87
C PHE A 174 1.71 5.99 0.93
N GLU A 175 1.86 5.49 -0.29
CA GLU A 175 0.81 5.43 -1.31
C GLU A 175 -0.34 4.55 -0.87
N ALA A 176 -0.05 3.37 -0.33
CA ALA A 176 -1.08 2.48 0.16
C ALA A 176 -1.86 3.10 1.33
N ALA A 177 -1.21 3.88 2.20
CA ALA A 177 -1.85 4.55 3.34
C ALA A 177 -2.63 5.79 2.91
N LEU A 178 -2.13 6.53 1.91
CA LEU A 178 -2.83 7.64 1.30
C LEU A 178 -4.11 7.16 0.61
N MET A 179 -3.99 6.11 -0.19
CA MET A 179 -5.09 5.47 -0.89
C MET A 179 -6.22 5.10 0.07
N LEU A 180 -5.90 4.42 1.17
CA LEU A 180 -6.89 4.01 2.16
C LEU A 180 -7.58 5.19 2.85
N LYS A 181 -6.85 6.26 3.18
CA LYS A 181 -7.48 7.46 3.77
C LYS A 181 -8.39 8.16 2.76
N LEU A 182 -7.96 8.28 1.51
CA LEU A 182 -8.75 8.89 0.44
C LEU A 182 -10.00 8.07 0.14
N THR A 183 -9.92 6.74 0.08
CA THR A 183 -11.11 5.91 -0.13
C THR A 183 -12.10 6.07 1.01
N VAL A 184 -11.66 6.01 2.27
CA VAL A 184 -12.55 6.20 3.43
C VAL A 184 -13.22 7.58 3.38
N VAL A 185 -12.45 8.65 3.14
CA VAL A 185 -12.98 10.02 3.01
C VAL A 185 -14.02 10.10 1.90
N HIS A 186 -13.69 9.60 0.71
CA HIS A 186 -14.58 9.71 -0.45
C HIS A 186 -15.84 8.86 -0.30
N VAL A 187 -15.74 7.65 0.23
CA VAL A 187 -16.86 6.73 0.43
C VAL A 187 -17.79 7.26 1.52
N LEU A 188 -17.28 7.60 2.70
CA LEU A 188 -18.11 8.11 3.79
C LEU A 188 -18.83 9.40 3.38
N ASN A 189 -18.11 10.34 2.75
CA ASN A 189 -18.71 11.61 2.36
C ASN A 189 -19.74 11.46 1.23
N SER A 190 -19.46 10.63 0.23
CA SER A 190 -20.33 10.54 -0.96
C SER A 190 -21.51 9.59 -0.79
N ILE A 191 -21.51 8.77 0.27
CA ILE A 191 -22.52 7.74 0.51
C ILE A 191 -23.26 7.98 1.82
N VAL A 192 -22.54 8.08 2.95
CA VAL A 192 -23.18 8.10 4.26
C VAL A 192 -23.90 9.41 4.49
N VAL A 193 -23.31 10.55 4.11
CA VAL A 193 -23.93 11.86 4.35
C VAL A 193 -25.24 12.03 3.57
N PRO A 194 -25.31 11.80 2.23
CA PRO A 194 -26.57 11.91 1.49
C PRO A 194 -27.60 10.86 1.90
N ALA A 195 -27.17 9.64 2.22
CA ALA A 195 -28.09 8.60 2.67
C ALA A 195 -28.69 8.92 4.05
N ALA A 196 -27.88 9.45 4.97
CA ALA A 196 -28.34 9.80 6.31
C ALA A 196 -29.20 11.08 6.34
N SER A 197 -28.93 12.06 5.46
CA SER A 197 -29.76 13.26 5.37
C SER A 197 -31.16 12.95 4.87
N SER A 198 -31.29 11.97 3.97
CA SER A 198 -32.55 11.63 3.32
C SER A 198 -33.63 11.27 4.35
N ARG A 199 -34.60 12.17 4.53
CA ARG A 199 -35.68 11.95 5.50
C ARG A 199 -36.63 10.84 5.05
N CYS A 200 -36.79 9.86 5.93
CA CYS A 200 -37.87 8.87 5.90
C CYS A 200 -38.58 8.92 7.25
N ASP A 201 -39.29 10.01 7.54
CA ASP A 201 -40.08 10.10 8.76
C ASP A 201 -41.24 9.10 8.68
N ARG A 202 -41.04 7.96 9.36
CA ARG A 202 -42.05 6.93 9.60
C ARG A 202 -42.98 7.41 10.72
N GLY A 203 -43.86 8.34 10.40
CA GLY A 203 -44.98 8.75 11.26
C GLY A 203 -46.06 7.67 11.36
N GLY A 204 -46.73 7.59 12.51
CA GLY A 204 -47.44 6.42 13.05
C GLY A 204 -48.75 5.97 12.41
N ASP A 205 -49.10 6.42 11.21
CA ASP A 205 -50.25 5.91 10.47
C ASP A 205 -49.81 5.59 9.02
N ASP A 206 -49.67 4.30 8.75
CA ASP A 206 -49.56 3.59 7.46
C ASP A 206 -49.16 4.38 6.17
N VAL A 207 -48.05 3.92 5.56
CA VAL A 207 -47.61 4.14 4.16
C VAL A 207 -47.05 5.54 3.81
N GLY A 208 -46.14 6.07 4.63
CA GLY A 208 -45.22 7.13 4.18
C GLY A 208 -44.14 6.56 3.25
N THR A 209 -44.33 6.60 1.93
CA THR A 209 -43.29 6.20 0.96
C THR A 209 -42.09 7.13 1.07
N CYS A 210 -40.89 6.60 1.37
CA CYS A 210 -39.66 7.38 1.34
C CYS A 210 -39.55 8.18 0.02
N LEU A 211 -39.39 9.50 0.12
CA LEU A 211 -39.26 10.44 -1.01
C LEU A 211 -37.93 10.29 -1.78
N TRP A 212 -37.31 9.11 -1.72
CA TRP A 212 -36.05 8.79 -2.42
C TRP A 212 -36.20 8.82 -3.93
N PHE A 213 -37.37 8.42 -4.44
CA PHE A 213 -37.69 8.38 -5.87
C PHE A 213 -38.44 9.63 -6.37
N ALA A 214 -38.80 10.55 -5.46
CA ALA A 214 -39.38 11.82 -5.86
C ALA A 214 -38.33 12.64 -6.65
N PRO A 215 -38.76 13.52 -7.58
CA PRO A 215 -37.87 14.45 -8.26
C PRO A 215 -37.00 15.23 -7.27
N GLY A 216 -35.71 15.33 -7.55
CA GLY A 216 -34.70 15.92 -6.67
C GLY A 216 -34.35 15.09 -5.43
N GLY A 217 -34.85 13.85 -5.33
CA GLY A 217 -34.61 12.94 -4.21
C GLY A 217 -33.24 12.24 -4.25
N LEU A 218 -33.06 11.26 -3.36
CA LEU A 218 -31.80 10.51 -3.22
C LEU A 218 -31.41 9.77 -4.50
N ALA A 219 -32.36 9.16 -5.21
CA ALA A 219 -32.07 8.39 -6.41
C ALA A 219 -31.55 9.26 -7.57
N GLU A 220 -32.19 10.41 -7.82
CA GLU A 220 -31.78 11.34 -8.88
C GLU A 220 -30.44 12.00 -8.56
N SER A 221 -30.24 12.45 -7.32
CA SER A 221 -28.97 13.02 -6.89
C SER A 221 -27.83 11.99 -6.96
N ALA A 222 -28.07 10.74 -6.55
CA ALA A 222 -27.10 9.65 -6.68
C ALA A 222 -26.77 9.31 -8.13
N PHE A 223 -27.73 9.42 -9.06
CA PHE A 223 -27.52 9.21 -10.49
C PHE A 223 -26.51 10.23 -11.05
N PHE A 224 -26.77 11.53 -10.85
CA PHE A 224 -25.87 12.58 -11.33
C PHE A 224 -24.51 12.53 -10.64
N LEU A 225 -24.49 12.28 -9.33
CA LEU A 225 -23.25 12.12 -8.57
C LEU A 225 -22.35 11.02 -9.15
N GLN A 226 -22.93 9.88 -9.53
CA GLN A 226 -22.20 8.78 -10.13
C GLN A 226 -21.65 9.12 -11.53
N ILE A 227 -22.44 9.80 -12.37
CA ILE A 227 -21.98 10.26 -13.68
C ILE A 227 -20.80 11.22 -13.53
N PHE A 228 -20.93 12.24 -12.67
CA PHE A 228 -19.84 13.19 -12.46
C PHE A 228 -18.60 12.50 -11.87
N ASN A 229 -18.75 11.60 -10.89
CA ASN A 229 -17.61 10.87 -10.33
C ASN A 229 -16.94 9.94 -11.36
N ALA A 230 -17.70 9.33 -12.26
CA ALA A 230 -17.18 8.40 -13.26
C ALA A 230 -16.40 9.12 -14.38
N PHE A 231 -16.87 10.28 -14.84
CA PHE A 231 -16.30 10.92 -16.04
C PHE A 231 -15.56 12.23 -15.78
N LEU A 232 -15.95 13.03 -14.78
CA LEU A 232 -15.37 14.35 -14.56
C LEU A 232 -13.87 14.29 -14.22
N PRO A 233 -13.37 13.38 -13.35
CA PRO A 233 -11.94 13.29 -13.06
C PRO A 233 -11.10 12.99 -14.31
N ASP A 234 -11.60 12.13 -15.20
CA ASP A 234 -10.94 11.77 -16.45
C ASP A 234 -10.87 12.94 -17.43
N VAL A 235 -11.97 13.69 -17.56
CA VAL A 235 -12.01 14.92 -18.37
C VAL A 235 -11.02 15.95 -17.83
N VAL A 236 -11.01 16.19 -16.52
CA VAL A 236 -10.09 17.14 -15.87
C VAL A 236 -8.63 16.73 -16.08
N ALA A 237 -8.31 15.43 -15.95
CA ALA A 237 -6.96 14.93 -16.16
C ALA A 237 -6.50 15.01 -17.63
N LEU A 238 -7.42 14.80 -18.59
CA LEU A 238 -7.11 14.93 -20.01
C LEU A 238 -6.88 16.39 -20.42
N LEU A 239 -7.69 17.31 -19.90
CA LEU A 239 -7.50 18.73 -20.12
C LEU A 239 -6.19 19.21 -19.47
N ASP A 240 -5.96 18.89 -18.19
CA ASP A 240 -4.83 19.35 -17.36
C ASP A 240 -4.46 20.80 -17.68
N ILE A 241 -5.43 21.67 -17.38
CA ILE A 241 -5.38 23.10 -17.61
C ILE A 241 -4.19 23.71 -16.85
N GLY A 242 -3.99 23.29 -15.59
CA GLY A 242 -2.90 23.76 -14.75
C GLY A 242 -1.52 23.45 -15.33
N GLY A 243 -1.27 22.20 -15.74
CA GLY A 243 -0.01 21.80 -16.35
C GLY A 243 0.26 22.48 -17.69
N ARG A 244 -0.77 22.69 -18.53
CA ARG A 244 -0.61 23.49 -19.76
C ARG A 244 -0.24 24.93 -19.49
N ILE A 245 -0.88 25.57 -18.51
CA ILE A 245 -0.52 26.95 -18.12
C ILE A 245 0.93 26.98 -17.60
N LYS A 246 1.34 26.02 -16.76
CA LYS A 246 2.73 25.90 -16.27
C LYS A 246 3.73 25.80 -17.44
N ARG A 247 3.46 24.93 -18.40
CA ARG A 247 4.40 24.60 -19.51
C ARG A 247 4.41 25.59 -20.65
N PHE A 248 3.27 26.20 -21.00
CA PHE A 248 3.18 27.11 -22.15
C PHE A 248 3.39 28.57 -21.78
N TRP A 249 2.92 28.98 -20.59
CA TRP A 249 2.96 30.38 -20.17
C TRP A 249 4.05 30.62 -19.12
N LEU A 250 4.05 29.88 -18.01
CA LEU A 250 4.98 30.14 -16.90
C LEU A 250 6.43 29.78 -17.25
N SER A 251 6.66 28.72 -18.05
CA SER A 251 8.01 28.30 -18.48
C SER A 251 8.81 29.41 -19.18
N LYS A 252 8.14 30.31 -19.90
CA LYS A 252 8.77 31.44 -20.60
C LYS A 252 9.36 32.49 -19.64
N TYR A 253 8.92 32.48 -18.39
CA TYR A 253 9.39 33.39 -17.34
C TYR A 253 10.45 32.74 -16.43
N ALA A 254 10.90 31.52 -16.74
CA ALA A 254 11.96 30.85 -15.98
C ALA A 254 13.32 31.53 -16.16
N LYS A 255 13.97 31.86 -15.05
CA LYS A 255 15.27 32.57 -15.04
C LYS A 255 16.47 31.64 -15.03
N THR A 256 16.34 30.45 -14.45
CA THR A 256 17.40 29.45 -14.34
C THR A 256 16.99 28.17 -15.07
N GLN A 257 17.98 27.41 -15.53
CA GLN A 257 17.74 26.12 -16.18
C GLN A 257 16.99 25.16 -15.24
N GLU A 258 17.36 25.13 -13.96
CA GLU A 258 16.69 24.31 -12.93
C GLU A 258 15.21 24.66 -12.78
N MET A 259 14.86 25.96 -12.80
CA MET A 259 13.46 26.40 -12.73
C MET A 259 12.70 26.05 -14.01
N LEU A 260 13.35 26.10 -15.17
CA LEU A 260 12.73 25.68 -16.43
C LEU A 260 12.48 24.17 -16.45
N ASP A 261 13.45 23.39 -15.99
CA ASP A 261 13.36 21.93 -15.90
C ASP A 261 12.20 21.53 -14.95
N ASP A 262 12.08 22.15 -13.77
CA ASP A 262 10.94 21.91 -12.86
C ASP A 262 9.58 22.29 -13.48
N MET A 263 9.55 23.35 -14.30
CA MET A 263 8.32 23.76 -14.99
C MET A 263 7.92 22.83 -16.13
N LEU A 264 8.89 22.16 -16.76
CA LEU A 264 8.68 21.24 -17.87
C LEU A 264 8.56 19.77 -17.43
N ASP A 265 8.93 19.45 -16.19
CA ASP A 265 8.92 18.09 -15.66
C ASP A 265 7.52 17.46 -15.82
N PRO A 266 7.44 16.17 -16.24
CA PRO A 266 6.18 15.48 -16.30
C PRO A 266 5.57 15.34 -14.90
N PRO A 267 4.24 15.51 -14.75
CA PRO A 267 3.60 15.25 -13.48
C PRO A 267 3.83 13.79 -13.07
N GLU A 268 3.79 13.55 -11.76
CA GLU A 268 3.88 12.22 -11.20
C GLU A 268 2.55 11.48 -11.34
N PHE A 269 2.62 10.18 -11.63
CA PHE A 269 1.46 9.31 -11.64
C PHE A 269 1.22 8.74 -10.25
N ILE A 270 0.42 9.44 -9.43
CA ILE A 270 0.11 9.01 -8.06
C ILE A 270 -0.92 7.88 -8.11
N LEU A 271 -0.48 6.63 -7.93
CA LEU A 271 -1.34 5.44 -8.00
C LEU A 271 -2.42 5.50 -6.91
N ALA A 272 -2.06 5.98 -5.72
CA ALA A 272 -2.98 6.10 -4.60
C ALA A 272 -4.27 6.88 -4.92
N GLU A 273 -4.16 7.99 -5.66
CA GLU A 273 -5.31 8.81 -6.03
C GLU A 273 -6.19 8.09 -7.04
N LYS A 274 -5.59 7.50 -8.07
CA LYS A 274 -6.31 6.74 -9.11
C LYS A 274 -7.05 5.54 -8.54
N TYR A 275 -6.37 4.72 -7.72
CA TYR A 275 -7.02 3.61 -7.04
C TYR A 275 -8.13 4.07 -6.10
N SER A 276 -7.96 5.21 -5.41
CA SER A 276 -8.99 5.73 -4.52
C SER A 276 -10.27 6.15 -5.27
N GLN A 277 -10.13 6.74 -6.45
CA GLN A 277 -11.27 7.09 -7.31
C GLN A 277 -11.97 5.85 -7.86
N VAL A 278 -11.22 4.84 -8.32
CA VAL A 278 -11.79 3.56 -8.76
C VAL A 278 -12.58 2.91 -7.62
N CYS A 279 -12.01 2.86 -6.41
CA CYS A 279 -12.68 2.33 -5.23
C CYS A 279 -13.95 3.11 -4.87
N LYS A 280 -13.94 4.44 -5.01
CA LYS A 280 -15.12 5.29 -4.83
C LYS A 280 -16.24 4.93 -5.82
N THR A 281 -15.90 4.78 -7.11
CA THR A 281 -16.85 4.41 -8.16
C THR A 281 -17.46 3.03 -7.90
N VAL A 282 -16.65 2.04 -7.51
CA VAL A 282 -17.16 0.71 -7.12
C VAL A 282 -18.10 0.82 -5.91
N ALA A 283 -17.69 1.55 -4.86
CA ALA A 283 -18.50 1.68 -3.65
C ALA A 283 -19.86 2.34 -3.93
N LEU A 284 -19.88 3.39 -4.75
CA LEU A 284 -21.13 4.04 -5.18
C LEU A 284 -22.04 3.08 -5.94
N ALA A 285 -21.50 2.28 -6.85
CA ALA A 285 -22.28 1.32 -7.62
C ALA A 285 -22.86 0.20 -6.74
N LEU A 286 -22.08 -0.32 -5.79
CA LEU A 286 -22.54 -1.37 -4.88
C LEU A 286 -23.59 -0.86 -3.89
N VAL A 287 -23.42 0.35 -3.35
CA VAL A 287 -24.36 0.90 -2.36
C VAL A 287 -25.66 1.38 -3.02
N TYR A 288 -25.58 2.11 -4.13
CA TYR A 288 -26.78 2.59 -4.80
C TYR A 288 -27.42 1.57 -5.75
N GLY A 289 -26.74 0.46 -6.07
CA GLY A 289 -27.25 -0.64 -6.89
C GLY A 289 -28.66 -1.13 -6.52
N PRO A 290 -28.96 -1.38 -5.23
CA PRO A 290 -30.30 -1.70 -4.75
C PRO A 290 -31.41 -0.72 -5.16
N ILE A 291 -31.16 0.60 -5.09
CA ILE A 291 -32.14 1.65 -5.45
C ILE A 291 -32.14 1.90 -6.96
N LEU A 292 -30.95 1.92 -7.57
CA LEU A 292 -30.71 2.36 -8.93
C LEU A 292 -29.85 1.32 -9.64
N PRO A 293 -30.45 0.28 -10.27
CA PRO A 293 -29.69 -0.79 -10.96
C PRO A 293 -28.81 -0.29 -12.11
N VAL A 294 -29.13 0.87 -12.69
CA VAL A 294 -28.34 1.54 -13.73
C VAL A 294 -26.93 1.93 -13.24
N SER A 295 -26.72 2.01 -11.92
CA SER A 295 -25.43 2.36 -11.30
C SER A 295 -24.30 1.41 -11.71
N TYR A 296 -24.59 0.11 -11.84
CA TYR A 296 -23.62 -0.87 -12.35
C TYR A 296 -23.19 -0.59 -13.79
N LEU A 297 -24.12 -0.13 -14.65
CA LEU A 297 -23.81 0.25 -16.02
C LEU A 297 -22.98 1.54 -16.07
N ILE A 298 -23.31 2.53 -15.23
CA ILE A 298 -22.53 3.78 -15.12
C ILE A 298 -21.10 3.45 -14.69
N ALA A 299 -20.92 2.60 -13.68
CA ALA A 299 -19.59 2.18 -13.24
C ALA A 299 -18.81 1.41 -14.32
N LEU A 300 -19.47 0.52 -15.07
CA LEU A 300 -18.85 -0.20 -16.19
C LEU A 300 -18.35 0.77 -17.27
N LEU A 301 -19.18 1.72 -17.70
CA LEU A 301 -18.80 2.74 -18.67
C LEU A 301 -17.70 3.66 -18.12
N GLY A 302 -17.78 4.01 -16.84
CA GLY A 302 -16.76 4.77 -16.10
C GLY A 302 -15.41 4.07 -16.14
N PHE A 303 -15.33 2.78 -15.78
CA PHE A 303 -14.07 2.02 -15.87
C PHE A 303 -13.56 1.91 -17.30
N GLY A 304 -14.45 1.80 -18.29
CA GLY A 304 -14.06 1.86 -19.69
C GLY A 304 -13.38 3.19 -20.03
N ALA A 305 -13.99 4.32 -19.64
CA ALA A 305 -13.41 5.64 -19.85
C ALA A 305 -12.07 5.80 -19.11
N THR A 306 -12.03 5.49 -17.82
CA THR A 306 -10.83 5.57 -16.98
C THR A 306 -9.69 4.71 -17.51
N TYR A 307 -9.98 3.51 -18.02
CA TYR A 307 -8.96 2.65 -18.64
C TYR A 307 -8.29 3.34 -19.83
N TRP A 308 -9.08 3.91 -20.75
CA TRP A 308 -8.53 4.57 -21.93
C TRP A 308 -7.84 5.90 -21.62
N THR A 309 -8.40 6.69 -20.69
CA THR A 309 -7.80 7.96 -20.26
C THR A 309 -6.49 7.72 -19.53
N ASP A 310 -6.45 6.82 -18.54
CA ASP A 310 -5.24 6.52 -17.79
C ASP A 310 -4.18 5.86 -18.66
N LYS A 311 -4.56 4.98 -19.59
CA LYS A 311 -3.63 4.42 -20.58
C LYS A 311 -2.99 5.51 -21.43
N TYR A 312 -3.78 6.46 -21.92
CA TYR A 312 -3.26 7.58 -22.69
C TYR A 312 -2.32 8.46 -21.84
N LEU A 313 -2.76 8.83 -20.63
CA LEU A 313 -2.01 9.71 -19.76
C LEU A 313 -0.70 9.07 -19.26
N ALA A 314 -0.74 7.79 -18.88
CA ALA A 314 0.44 7.05 -18.43
C ALA A 314 1.49 6.88 -19.54
N LEU A 315 1.06 6.67 -20.79
CA LEU A 315 1.99 6.47 -21.91
C LEU A 315 2.55 7.77 -22.50
N ARG A 316 1.82 8.89 -22.39
CA ARG A 316 2.16 10.13 -23.13
C ARG A 316 2.39 11.37 -22.29
N ARG A 317 1.99 11.40 -21.01
CA ARG A 317 1.99 12.63 -20.21
C ARG A 317 2.72 12.53 -18.87
N PHE A 318 2.51 11.43 -18.15
CA PHE A 318 3.09 11.24 -16.83
C PHE A 318 4.52 10.71 -16.90
N GLY A 319 5.29 11.03 -15.87
CA GLY A 319 6.61 10.44 -15.65
C GLY A 319 6.48 8.97 -15.25
N LYS A 320 7.56 8.20 -15.44
CA LYS A 320 7.61 6.82 -14.97
C LYS A 320 7.47 6.80 -13.44
N PRO A 321 6.47 6.12 -12.86
CA PRO A 321 6.35 6.02 -11.40
C PRO A 321 7.49 5.19 -10.82
N ALA A 322 7.76 5.37 -9.52
CA ALA A 322 8.67 4.49 -8.78
C ALA A 322 8.16 3.04 -8.87
N ARG A 323 9.09 2.08 -8.93
CA ARG A 323 8.74 0.66 -8.87
C ARG A 323 8.29 0.34 -7.44
N GLN A 324 6.99 0.28 -7.25
CA GLN A 324 6.34 0.04 -5.97
C GLN A 324 5.98 -1.42 -5.82
N ARG A 325 5.90 -1.87 -4.56
CA ARG A 325 5.39 -3.19 -4.22
C ARG A 325 3.87 -3.25 -4.37
N ASN A 326 3.35 -4.48 -4.53
CA ASN A 326 1.92 -4.79 -4.67
C ASN A 326 1.05 -4.53 -3.40
N GLN A 327 1.51 -3.70 -2.47
CA GLN A 327 0.81 -3.41 -1.22
C GLN A 327 -0.51 -2.65 -1.44
N ALA A 328 -0.54 -1.70 -2.39
CA ALA A 328 -1.77 -0.98 -2.74
C ALA A 328 -2.84 -1.95 -3.28
N THR A 329 -2.44 -2.89 -4.15
CA THR A 329 -3.32 -3.94 -4.70
C THR A 329 -3.92 -4.81 -3.61
N TYR A 330 -3.13 -5.22 -2.61
CA TYR A 330 -3.64 -5.99 -1.48
C TYR A 330 -4.74 -5.22 -0.71
N ARG A 331 -4.55 -3.91 -0.49
CA ARG A 331 -5.55 -3.07 0.20
C ARG A 331 -6.81 -2.87 -0.65
N VAL A 332 -6.70 -2.80 -1.98
CA VAL A 332 -7.87 -2.79 -2.88
C VAL A 332 -8.67 -4.07 -2.72
N VAL A 333 -8.03 -5.25 -2.73
CA VAL A 333 -8.73 -6.54 -2.58
C VAL A 333 -9.45 -6.60 -1.23
N LEU A 334 -8.78 -6.21 -0.15
CA LEU A 334 -9.39 -6.15 1.17
C LEU A 334 -10.58 -5.18 1.20
N PHE A 335 -10.45 -4.01 0.56
CA PHE A 335 -11.54 -3.05 0.44
C PHE A 335 -12.73 -3.63 -0.35
N MET A 336 -12.50 -4.26 -1.51
CA MET A 336 -13.54 -4.93 -2.30
C MET A 336 -14.29 -5.99 -1.49
N ASN A 337 -13.56 -6.83 -0.76
CA ASN A 337 -14.15 -7.87 0.07
C ASN A 337 -15.05 -7.29 1.17
N ASN A 338 -14.69 -6.14 1.75
CA ASN A 338 -15.50 -5.46 2.77
C ASN A 338 -16.68 -4.69 2.18
N MET A 339 -16.60 -4.23 0.92
CA MET A 339 -17.73 -3.56 0.26
C MET A 339 -18.93 -4.46 0.03
N ALA A 340 -18.74 -5.79 -0.09
CA ALA A 340 -19.85 -6.74 -0.13
C ALA A 340 -20.72 -6.68 1.14
N LEU A 341 -20.13 -6.45 2.31
CA LEU A 341 -20.87 -6.26 3.56
C LEU A 341 -21.65 -4.94 3.54
N LEU A 342 -21.06 -3.88 2.99
CA LEU A 342 -21.72 -2.58 2.85
C LEU A 342 -22.91 -2.66 1.90
N GLN A 343 -22.82 -3.44 0.82
CA GLN A 343 -23.94 -3.71 -0.09
C GLN A 343 -25.09 -4.43 0.63
N LEU A 344 -24.79 -5.41 1.49
CA LEU A 344 -25.81 -6.08 2.31
C LEU A 344 -26.49 -5.09 3.27
N ALA A 345 -25.72 -4.23 3.93
CA ALA A 345 -26.25 -3.19 4.81
C ALA A 345 -27.12 -2.18 4.05
N ALA A 346 -26.66 -1.73 2.88
CA ALA A 346 -27.42 -0.85 2.00
C ALA A 346 -28.73 -1.49 1.55
N GLY A 347 -28.71 -2.76 1.16
CA GLY A 347 -29.91 -3.52 0.81
C GLY A 347 -30.92 -3.58 1.95
N TYR A 348 -30.45 -3.81 3.18
CA TYR A 348 -31.30 -3.83 4.38
C TYR A 348 -31.93 -2.46 4.67
N VAL A 349 -31.19 -1.36 4.47
CA VAL A 349 -31.72 0.00 4.67
C VAL A 349 -32.73 0.38 3.60
N PHE A 350 -32.45 0.03 2.33
CA PHE A 350 -33.25 0.48 1.19
C PHE A 350 -34.48 -0.37 0.91
N TYR A 351 -34.48 -1.66 1.25
CA TYR A 351 -35.63 -2.53 1.07
C TYR A 351 -36.37 -2.73 2.39
N ASP A 352 -37.65 -2.38 2.40
CA ASP A 352 -38.55 -2.59 3.55
C ASP A 352 -38.84 -4.08 3.83
N TYR A 353 -38.33 -4.98 2.97
CA TYR A 353 -38.42 -6.43 3.15
C TYR A 353 -37.35 -6.92 4.14
N HIS A 354 -37.65 -6.74 5.43
CA HIS A 354 -36.80 -7.17 6.53
C HIS A 354 -36.90 -8.69 6.73
N GLN A 355 -36.20 -9.49 5.91
CA GLN A 355 -35.99 -10.91 6.15
C GLN A 355 -34.69 -11.14 6.95
N PRO A 356 -34.70 -11.09 8.29
CA PRO A 356 -33.48 -11.12 9.10
C PRO A 356 -32.67 -12.40 8.87
N LEU A 357 -33.33 -13.52 8.58
CA LEU A 357 -32.68 -14.79 8.29
C LEU A 357 -31.80 -14.76 7.03
N VAL A 358 -32.26 -14.11 5.95
CA VAL A 358 -31.48 -14.02 4.70
C VAL A 358 -30.26 -13.12 4.90
N TYR A 359 -30.44 -11.98 5.57
CA TYR A 359 -29.33 -11.08 5.88
C TYR A 359 -28.33 -11.70 6.87
N ALA A 360 -28.81 -12.42 7.89
CA ALA A 360 -27.94 -13.14 8.82
C ALA A 360 -27.20 -14.30 8.13
N ALA A 361 -27.86 -15.06 7.25
CA ALA A 361 -27.22 -16.10 6.46
C ALA A 361 -26.16 -15.54 5.50
N ALA A 362 -26.45 -14.41 4.84
CA ALA A 362 -25.51 -13.73 3.96
C ALA A 362 -24.29 -13.18 4.73
N ALA A 363 -24.52 -12.55 5.89
CA ALA A 363 -23.44 -12.10 6.77
C ALA A 363 -22.60 -13.28 7.30
N GLY A 364 -23.24 -14.39 7.65
CA GLY A 364 -22.58 -15.64 8.04
C GLY A 364 -21.73 -16.22 6.90
N ALA A 365 -22.26 -16.28 5.68
CA ALA A 365 -21.54 -16.72 4.50
C ALA A 365 -20.33 -15.82 4.19
N TRP A 366 -20.49 -14.51 4.32
CA TRP A 366 -19.39 -13.55 4.19
C TRP A 366 -18.31 -13.78 5.26
N PHE A 367 -18.69 -13.96 6.53
CA PHE A 367 -17.74 -14.22 7.61
C PHE A 367 -16.96 -15.53 7.41
N LEU A 368 -17.66 -16.59 6.97
CA LEU A 368 -17.03 -17.86 6.59
C LEU A 368 -16.07 -17.67 5.41
N PHE A 369 -16.43 -16.88 4.40
CA PHE A 369 -15.55 -16.57 3.29
C PHE A 369 -14.27 -15.84 3.72
N GLN A 370 -14.36 -14.91 4.69
CA GLN A 370 -13.18 -14.20 5.20
C GLN A 370 -12.20 -15.08 5.98
N ILE A 371 -12.73 -16.05 6.74
CA ILE A 371 -11.92 -16.93 7.59
C ILE A 371 -11.37 -18.12 6.82
N THR A 372 -12.11 -18.59 5.81
CA THR A 372 -11.66 -19.71 5.00
C THR A 372 -10.41 -19.30 4.22
N PRO A 373 -9.28 -20.02 4.38
CA PRO A 373 -8.08 -19.71 3.63
C PRO A 373 -8.23 -20.28 2.22
N VAL A 374 -9.09 -19.64 1.41
CA VAL A 374 -9.48 -20.10 0.06
C VAL A 374 -8.24 -20.37 -0.80
N ASN A 375 -7.23 -19.51 -0.73
CA ASN A 375 -5.96 -19.71 -1.45
C ASN A 375 -5.21 -20.96 -0.98
N LYS A 376 -5.24 -21.27 0.32
CA LYS A 376 -4.62 -22.48 0.88
C LYS A 376 -5.41 -23.74 0.53
N LEU A 377 -6.75 -23.64 0.51
CA LEU A 377 -7.67 -24.70 0.11
C LEU A 377 -7.52 -25.05 -1.38
N TRP A 378 -7.29 -24.05 -2.23
CA TRP A 378 -7.03 -24.23 -3.67
C TRP A 378 -5.56 -24.47 -4.02
N GLY A 379 -4.67 -24.59 -3.03
CA GLY A 379 -3.25 -24.83 -3.28
C GLY A 379 -2.51 -23.67 -3.96
N VAL A 380 -3.12 -22.48 -4.01
CA VAL A 380 -2.51 -21.26 -4.54
C VAL A 380 -1.59 -20.70 -3.47
N LYS A 381 -0.31 -21.10 -3.51
CA LYS A 381 0.76 -20.43 -2.77
C LYS A 381 1.20 -19.20 -3.55
N ARG A 382 1.10 -18.03 -2.93
CA ARG A 382 1.68 -16.79 -3.45
C ARG A 382 3.13 -16.74 -2.97
N ASP A 383 4.07 -17.17 -3.81
CA ASP A 383 5.50 -17.11 -3.48
C ASP A 383 6.04 -15.74 -3.91
N GLU A 384 5.98 -14.76 -3.01
CA GLU A 384 6.53 -13.41 -3.23
C GLU A 384 8.05 -13.44 -3.53
N ALA A 385 8.73 -14.52 -3.13
CA ALA A 385 10.15 -14.77 -3.38
C ALA A 385 10.48 -15.29 -4.79
N LEU A 386 9.48 -15.65 -5.59
CA LEU A 386 9.64 -16.17 -6.97
C LEU A 386 9.22 -15.16 -8.05
N GLU A 387 8.62 -14.04 -7.67
CA GLU A 387 8.01 -13.08 -8.61
C GLU A 387 8.97 -12.01 -9.14
N ASP A 388 10.20 -11.87 -8.62
CA ASP A 388 11.20 -10.97 -9.23
C ASP A 388 12.64 -11.47 -8.97
N GLY A 389 13.18 -12.23 -9.93
CA GLY A 389 14.47 -12.89 -9.77
C GLY A 389 14.89 -13.70 -10.98
N GLY A 390 15.61 -13.06 -11.92
CA GLY A 390 16.06 -13.60 -13.21
C GLY A 390 17.07 -14.75 -13.12
N THR A 391 16.71 -15.87 -12.50
CA THR A 391 17.52 -17.10 -12.48
C THR A 391 16.92 -18.23 -13.33
N GLY A 392 15.88 -17.96 -14.13
CA GLY A 392 15.35 -18.92 -15.10
C GLY A 392 14.80 -20.20 -14.49
N GLY A 393 14.35 -20.14 -13.23
CA GLY A 393 13.81 -21.30 -12.51
C GLY A 393 14.86 -22.33 -12.08
N VAL A 394 16.15 -21.98 -12.12
CA VAL A 394 17.24 -22.89 -11.74
C VAL A 394 17.73 -22.54 -10.34
N SER A 395 17.49 -23.42 -9.38
CA SER A 395 18.00 -23.28 -8.02
C SER A 395 19.54 -23.40 -7.99
N TYR A 396 20.19 -22.78 -6.99
CA TYR A 396 21.59 -23.00 -6.66
C TYR A 396 21.91 -24.50 -6.50
N TRP A 397 20.94 -25.27 -5.99
CA TRP A 397 21.00 -26.73 -5.88
C TRP A 397 21.01 -27.45 -7.24
N GLU A 398 20.28 -26.95 -8.24
CA GLU A 398 20.34 -27.44 -9.62
C GLU A 398 21.64 -27.05 -10.33
N ASN A 399 22.11 -25.81 -10.15
CA ASN A 399 23.40 -25.35 -10.70
C ASN A 399 24.61 -26.04 -10.02
N MET A 400 24.44 -26.55 -8.81
CA MET A 400 25.39 -27.40 -8.07
C MET A 400 25.30 -28.89 -8.45
N GLY A 401 24.46 -29.27 -9.42
CA GLY A 401 24.37 -30.64 -9.93
C GLY A 401 23.68 -31.64 -9.00
N LYS A 402 22.83 -31.19 -8.06
CA LYS A 402 22.18 -32.05 -7.06
C LYS A 402 20.77 -32.54 -7.43
N THR A 403 20.27 -32.29 -8.64
CA THR A 403 19.09 -32.99 -9.17
C THR A 403 19.51 -34.07 -10.16
N ASN A 404 19.66 -35.30 -9.66
CA ASN A 404 19.65 -36.49 -10.51
C ASN A 404 18.31 -37.19 -10.33
N THR A 405 17.46 -37.15 -11.37
CA THR A 405 16.40 -38.15 -11.66
C THR A 405 15.50 -38.57 -10.48
N GLY A 406 14.53 -37.73 -10.12
CA GLY A 406 13.64 -37.97 -8.97
C GLY A 406 12.16 -38.09 -9.28
N LYS A 407 11.71 -39.00 -10.18
CA LYS A 407 10.32 -39.53 -10.15
C LYS A 407 10.18 -41.02 -10.54
N THR A 408 11.09 -41.61 -11.31
CA THR A 408 10.99 -43.02 -11.73
C THR A 408 11.72 -44.01 -10.82
N ARG A 409 12.77 -43.59 -10.09
CA ARG A 409 13.60 -44.51 -9.28
C ARG A 409 13.04 -44.86 -7.90
N LEU A 410 12.03 -44.17 -7.39
CA LEU A 410 11.43 -44.54 -6.10
C LEU A 410 10.52 -45.79 -6.21
N ALA A 411 10.00 -46.07 -7.42
CA ALA A 411 9.30 -47.30 -7.73
C ALA A 411 10.30 -48.48 -7.86
N ASP A 412 11.42 -48.25 -8.56
CA ASP A 412 12.47 -49.26 -8.73
C ASP A 412 13.23 -49.55 -7.42
N ALA A 413 13.39 -48.56 -6.54
CA ALA A 413 14.01 -48.75 -5.22
C ALA A 413 13.10 -49.52 -4.25
N ARG A 414 11.77 -49.46 -4.41
CA ARG A 414 10.83 -50.33 -3.68
C ARG A 414 10.85 -51.76 -4.20
N ALA A 415 10.98 -51.95 -5.52
CA ALA A 415 11.18 -53.28 -6.11
C ALA A 415 12.53 -53.89 -5.69
N ALA A 416 13.59 -53.08 -5.60
CA ALA A 416 14.90 -53.52 -5.11
C ALA A 416 14.94 -53.79 -3.59
N ARG A 417 14.13 -53.07 -2.78
CA ARG A 417 14.01 -53.32 -1.33
C ARG A 417 13.26 -54.59 -0.96
N GLN A 418 12.39 -55.11 -1.83
CA GLN A 418 11.74 -56.41 -1.58
C GLN A 418 12.65 -57.61 -1.87
N VAL A 419 13.72 -57.42 -2.66
CA VAL A 419 14.68 -58.49 -2.97
C VAL A 419 15.75 -58.63 -1.88
N SER A 420 16.02 -57.58 -1.09
CA SER A 420 17.05 -57.59 -0.04
C SER A 420 16.55 -58.03 1.35
N VAL A 421 15.31 -58.54 1.49
CA VAL A 421 14.79 -59.06 2.76
C VAL A 421 15.13 -60.55 2.97
N SER A 422 15.78 -61.22 2.00
CA SER A 422 16.14 -62.64 2.10
C SER A 422 17.57 -62.93 2.59
N SER A 423 18.39 -61.92 2.89
CA SER A 423 19.72 -62.14 3.48
C SER A 423 19.96 -61.11 4.59
N GLY A 424 19.98 -61.60 5.83
CA GLY A 424 19.78 -60.80 7.04
C GLY A 424 20.92 -59.88 7.47
N VAL A 425 20.58 -59.17 8.56
CA VAL A 425 21.39 -58.33 9.46
C VAL A 425 21.65 -56.90 8.97
N VAL A 426 20.79 -55.98 9.40
CA VAL A 426 21.17 -54.60 9.75
C VAL A 426 20.51 -54.30 11.10
N SER A 427 21.33 -53.93 12.09
CA SER A 427 20.91 -53.62 13.46
C SER A 427 20.43 -52.17 13.55
N ASN A 428 19.52 -51.87 14.49
CA ASN A 428 19.03 -50.50 14.71
C ASN A 428 20.13 -49.56 15.25
N ASP A 429 21.21 -50.09 15.83
CA ASP A 429 22.28 -49.30 16.46
C ASP A 429 23.13 -48.53 15.43
N ASP A 430 23.27 -49.05 14.21
CA ASP A 430 24.04 -48.42 13.12
C ASP A 430 23.39 -47.12 12.61
N VAL A 431 22.06 -46.99 12.77
CA VAL A 431 21.31 -45.80 12.35
C VAL A 431 21.48 -44.66 13.36
N ASP A 432 21.47 -44.98 14.66
CA ASP A 432 21.65 -44.01 15.74
C ASP A 432 23.09 -43.46 15.81
N GLU A 433 24.09 -44.28 15.53
CA GLU A 433 25.50 -43.87 15.54
C GLU A 433 25.86 -42.98 14.35
N ALA A 434 25.31 -43.29 13.16
CA ALA A 434 25.45 -42.45 11.98
C ALA A 434 24.81 -41.07 12.18
N ASP A 435 23.66 -41.00 12.85
CA ASP A 435 22.97 -39.73 13.13
C ASP A 435 23.66 -38.94 14.26
N ALA A 436 24.25 -39.60 15.25
CA ALA A 436 25.10 -38.95 16.26
C ALA A 436 26.36 -38.33 15.65
N ALA A 437 27.03 -39.04 14.74
CA ALA A 437 28.20 -38.55 14.02
C ALA A 437 27.88 -37.32 13.15
N LYS A 438 26.71 -37.31 12.49
CA LYS A 438 26.23 -36.15 11.71
C LYS A 438 26.01 -34.92 12.57
N ARG A 439 25.34 -35.07 13.73
CA ARG A 439 25.10 -33.96 14.66
C ARG A 439 26.40 -33.38 15.22
N ALA A 440 27.36 -34.25 15.57
CA ALA A 440 28.67 -33.83 16.03
C ALA A 440 29.43 -33.05 14.95
N ARG A 441 29.34 -33.46 13.68
CA ARG A 441 29.94 -32.75 12.54
C ARG A 441 29.32 -31.37 12.32
N SER A 442 27.99 -31.25 12.38
CA SER A 442 27.30 -29.96 12.26
C SER A 442 27.73 -29.00 13.36
N ARG A 443 27.72 -29.48 14.62
CA ARG A 443 28.11 -28.69 15.79
C ARG A 443 29.54 -28.13 15.68
N LYS A 444 30.49 -28.93 15.16
CA LYS A 444 31.88 -28.47 14.95
C LYS A 444 31.97 -27.34 13.92
N ILE A 445 31.21 -27.46 12.83
CA ILE A 445 31.20 -26.45 11.78
C ILE A 445 30.55 -25.15 12.28
N GLU A 446 29.46 -25.26 13.05
CA GLU A 446 28.80 -24.11 13.68
C GLU A 446 29.72 -23.38 14.67
N CYS A 447 30.43 -24.12 15.53
CA CYS A 447 31.40 -23.55 16.46
C CYS A 447 32.55 -22.83 15.74
N ALA A 448 33.05 -23.41 14.64
CA ALA A 448 34.10 -22.81 13.82
C ALA A 448 33.63 -21.53 13.10
N LEU A 449 32.36 -21.46 12.69
CA LEU A 449 31.78 -20.30 12.03
C LEU A 449 31.56 -19.12 12.99
N LEU A 450 31.20 -19.43 14.25
CA LEU A 450 30.97 -18.44 15.30
C LEU A 450 32.25 -17.98 16.01
N ASP A 451 33.40 -18.62 15.73
CA ASP A 451 34.66 -18.44 16.46
C ASP A 451 34.48 -18.69 17.97
N VAL A 452 33.79 -19.78 18.32
CA VAL A 452 33.46 -20.17 19.69
C VAL A 452 33.99 -21.59 19.98
N PRO A 453 34.58 -21.86 21.17
CA PRO A 453 35.00 -23.21 21.54
C PRO A 453 33.80 -24.17 21.66
N GLU A 454 33.98 -25.45 21.31
CA GLU A 454 32.91 -26.47 21.29
C GLU A 454 32.14 -26.60 22.63
N SER A 455 32.76 -26.19 23.75
CA SER A 455 32.17 -26.17 25.09
C SER A 455 31.14 -25.06 25.34
N GLU A 456 31.13 -24.01 24.52
CA GLU A 456 30.27 -22.83 24.65
C GLU A 456 29.20 -22.74 23.55
N HIS A 457 28.94 -23.84 22.82
CA HIS A 457 27.94 -23.89 21.72
C HIS A 457 26.55 -23.36 22.12
N ASP A 458 26.12 -23.62 23.36
CA ASP A 458 24.81 -23.19 23.89
C ASP A 458 24.81 -21.74 24.45
N VAL A 459 25.99 -21.11 24.57
CA VAL A 459 26.10 -19.72 25.03
C VAL A 459 25.73 -18.83 23.85
N GLY A 460 24.44 -18.50 23.73
CA GLY A 460 23.74 -17.80 22.62
C GLY A 460 24.35 -16.49 22.09
N ARG A 461 25.63 -16.53 21.71
CA ARG A 461 26.38 -15.53 20.97
C ARG A 461 25.97 -15.66 19.51
N LEU A 462 24.81 -15.08 19.20
CA LEU A 462 24.28 -14.95 17.85
C LEU A 462 24.16 -16.31 17.14
N GLU A 463 22.94 -16.81 17.00
CA GLU A 463 22.66 -17.75 15.91
C GLU A 463 22.86 -16.97 14.61
N THR A 464 24.11 -16.91 14.16
CA THR A 464 24.49 -16.20 12.94
C THR A 464 23.91 -17.03 11.81
N TYR A 465 23.10 -16.39 10.96
CA TYR A 465 22.52 -17.08 9.82
C TYR A 465 23.65 -17.65 8.96
N HIS A 466 23.76 -18.97 8.98
CA HIS A 466 24.54 -19.73 8.03
C HIS A 466 23.56 -20.53 7.18
N PRO A 467 23.75 -20.60 5.86
CA PRO A 467 22.94 -21.50 5.04
C PRO A 467 23.07 -22.94 5.58
N PRO A 468 22.06 -23.80 5.40
CA PRO A 468 22.14 -25.19 5.81
C PRO A 468 23.33 -25.85 5.11
N ILE A 469 24.33 -26.25 5.90
CA ILE A 469 25.57 -26.82 5.38
C ILE A 469 25.26 -28.28 5.03
N PRO A 470 25.46 -28.72 3.77
CA PRO A 470 25.11 -30.07 3.37
C PRO A 470 25.86 -31.09 4.23
N GLU A 471 25.15 -32.04 4.83
CA GLU A 471 25.75 -33.09 5.67
C GLU A 471 26.80 -33.93 4.91
N SER A 472 26.75 -33.92 3.58
CA SER A 472 27.66 -34.58 2.66
C SER A 472 28.71 -33.66 2.01
N ALA A 473 28.82 -32.39 2.43
CA ALA A 473 29.82 -31.47 1.87
C ALA A 473 31.25 -31.99 2.12
N ALA A 474 32.13 -31.92 1.12
CA ALA A 474 33.54 -32.25 1.27
C ALA A 474 34.19 -31.29 2.29
N ALA A 475 35.25 -31.74 2.98
CA ALA A 475 35.93 -30.95 4.01
C ALA A 475 36.42 -29.59 3.46
N GLU A 476 36.92 -29.57 2.23
CA GLU A 476 37.37 -28.35 1.53
C GLU A 476 36.22 -27.35 1.28
N THR A 477 35.04 -27.86 0.91
CA THR A 477 33.86 -27.01 0.70
C THR A 477 33.36 -26.44 2.02
N ALA A 478 33.40 -27.21 3.10
CA ALA A 478 33.04 -26.75 4.42
C ALA A 478 34.01 -25.65 4.91
N SER A 479 35.32 -25.82 4.74
CA SER A 479 36.31 -24.79 5.10
C SER A 479 36.15 -23.51 4.28
N PHE A 480 35.88 -23.63 2.98
CA PHE A 480 35.60 -22.46 2.14
C PHE A 480 34.37 -21.69 2.60
N LEU A 481 33.29 -22.40 2.96
CA LEU A 481 32.09 -21.78 3.50
C LEU A 481 32.38 -21.09 4.85
N ILE A 482 33.10 -21.75 5.76
CA ILE A 482 33.48 -21.14 7.05
C ILE A 482 34.27 -19.84 6.84
N GLU A 483 35.23 -19.84 5.91
CA GLU A 483 36.02 -18.65 5.61
C GLU A 483 35.18 -17.52 4.99
N ALA A 484 34.27 -17.86 4.07
CA ALA A 484 33.41 -16.90 3.39
C ALA A 484 32.34 -16.28 4.32
N TYR A 485 31.86 -17.03 5.31
CA TYR A 485 30.84 -16.58 6.27
C TYR A 485 31.42 -16.05 7.60
N ARG A 486 32.75 -15.95 7.74
CA ARG A 486 33.37 -15.39 8.94
C ARG A 486 32.98 -13.92 9.13
N LEU A 487 32.82 -13.49 10.39
CA LEU A 487 32.61 -12.08 10.70
C LEU A 487 33.83 -11.25 10.25
N PRO A 488 33.63 -10.11 9.55
CA PRO A 488 34.73 -9.23 9.20
C PRO A 488 35.39 -8.70 10.48
N ALA A 489 36.72 -8.83 10.57
CA ALA A 489 37.49 -8.44 11.76
C ALA A 489 37.41 -6.95 12.11
N LYS A 490 36.99 -6.10 11.15
CA LYS A 490 36.85 -4.65 11.34
C LYS A 490 35.62 -4.14 10.59
N VAL A 491 34.76 -3.41 11.29
CA VAL A 491 33.63 -2.70 10.66
C VAL A 491 34.17 -1.58 9.78
N THR A 492 33.97 -1.69 8.47
CA THR A 492 34.28 -0.61 7.53
C THR A 492 33.13 0.41 7.54
N PRO A 493 33.36 1.67 7.92
CA PRO A 493 32.34 2.69 7.81
C PRO A 493 31.99 2.91 6.33
N GLY A 494 30.69 3.00 6.01
CA GLY A 494 30.22 3.25 4.66
C GLY A 494 30.75 4.58 4.12
N ASN A 495 31.23 4.60 2.88
CA ASN A 495 31.69 5.82 2.23
C ASN A 495 30.48 6.71 1.90
N PRO A 496 30.39 7.95 2.44
CA PRO A 496 29.28 8.86 2.14
C PRO A 496 29.38 9.52 0.75
N ALA A 497 30.46 9.29 0.00
CA ALA A 497 30.61 9.80 -1.35
C ALA A 497 29.61 9.15 -2.31
N LEU A 498 29.11 9.95 -3.25
CA LEU A 498 28.29 9.46 -4.37
C LEU A 498 29.06 8.38 -5.14
N LEU A 499 28.35 7.32 -5.54
CA LEU A 499 28.91 6.27 -6.40
C LEU A 499 29.35 6.86 -7.74
N GLU A 500 30.26 6.17 -8.42
CA GLU A 500 30.72 6.57 -9.75
C GLU A 500 29.51 6.68 -10.70
N ASN A 501 29.31 7.85 -11.32
CA ASN A 501 28.15 8.25 -12.13
C ASN A 501 26.85 8.64 -11.39
N GLN A 502 26.83 8.63 -10.05
CA GLN A 502 25.68 9.08 -9.27
C GLN A 502 25.71 10.62 -9.14
N LYS A 503 24.69 11.30 -9.66
CA LYS A 503 24.50 12.76 -9.52
C LYS A 503 23.59 13.04 -8.32
N GLN A 504 23.66 14.24 -7.73
CA GLN A 504 22.70 14.64 -6.68
C GLN A 504 21.22 14.54 -7.12
N GLN A 505 20.97 14.62 -8.43
CA GLN A 505 19.65 14.55 -9.05
C GLN A 505 19.17 13.13 -9.39
N THR A 506 20.06 12.13 -9.47
CA THR A 506 19.67 10.75 -9.84
C THR A 506 18.93 9.99 -8.72
N GLY A 507 18.65 10.66 -7.60
CA GLY A 507 17.85 10.14 -6.49
C GLY A 507 16.33 10.35 -6.62
N GLY A 508 15.85 11.05 -7.64
CA GLY A 508 14.46 11.48 -7.66
C GLY A 508 14.22 12.73 -6.79
N PRO A 509 12.96 13.18 -6.68
CA PRO A 509 12.61 14.52 -6.17
C PRO A 509 12.97 14.75 -4.70
N ASN A 510 13.10 13.67 -3.91
CA ASN A 510 13.54 13.73 -2.52
C ASN A 510 14.94 13.12 -2.36
N ARG A 511 15.96 13.97 -2.63
CA ARG A 511 17.38 13.89 -2.22
C ARG A 511 17.81 12.54 -1.57
N VAL A 512 18.28 11.61 -2.39
CA VAL A 512 18.81 10.28 -1.99
C VAL A 512 20.24 10.37 -1.45
N CYS A 513 20.48 11.30 -0.53
CA CYS A 513 21.69 11.23 0.27
C CYS A 513 21.44 10.26 1.44
N PRO A 514 22.41 9.40 1.80
CA PRO A 514 22.33 8.62 3.03
C PRO A 514 22.12 9.56 4.23
N PRO A 515 21.53 9.07 5.35
CA PRO A 515 21.18 9.91 6.48
C PRO A 515 22.41 10.62 7.06
N MET A 516 22.53 11.91 6.76
CA MET A 516 23.42 12.85 7.43
C MET A 516 22.66 13.46 8.60
N THR A 517 23.34 13.72 9.72
CA THR A 517 22.77 14.54 10.81
C THR A 517 22.36 15.90 10.24
N ARG A 518 21.36 16.56 10.82
CA ARG A 518 20.86 17.87 10.34
C ARG A 518 21.99 18.89 10.20
N ASP A 519 22.99 18.84 11.09
CA ASP A 519 24.18 19.69 11.01
C ASP A 519 25.08 19.33 9.83
N ALA A 520 25.24 18.04 9.51
CA ALA A 520 25.99 17.58 8.35
C ALA A 520 25.25 17.88 7.03
N GLN A 521 23.92 17.86 7.01
CA GLN A 521 23.12 18.32 5.88
C GLN A 521 23.28 19.82 5.64
N ASN A 522 23.22 20.62 6.71
CA ASN A 522 23.42 22.06 6.64
C ASN A 522 24.85 22.40 6.17
N LEU A 523 25.86 21.68 6.69
CA LEU A 523 27.25 21.84 6.28
C LEU A 523 27.45 21.44 4.81
N ALA A 524 26.89 20.32 4.36
CA ALA A 524 26.96 19.88 2.97
C ALA A 524 26.24 20.84 2.03
N ALA A 525 25.10 21.41 2.44
CA ALA A 525 24.38 22.44 1.70
C ALA A 525 25.17 23.75 1.60
N MET A 526 25.81 24.18 2.70
CA MET A 526 26.71 25.33 2.72
C MET A 526 27.93 25.11 1.83
N GLN A 527 28.55 23.92 1.87
CA GLN A 527 29.69 23.57 1.02
C GLN A 527 29.30 23.46 -0.47
N ALA A 528 28.09 23.02 -0.78
CA ALA A 528 27.56 23.01 -2.15
C ALA A 528 27.30 24.43 -2.67
N LEU A 529 26.76 25.32 -1.83
CA LEU A 529 26.62 26.74 -2.13
C LEU A 529 27.99 27.41 -2.37
N ASP A 530 28.98 27.13 -1.51
CA ASP A 530 30.34 27.65 -1.67
C ASP A 530 31.03 27.13 -2.94
N ARG A 531 30.81 25.87 -3.35
CA ARG A 531 31.28 25.34 -4.63
C ARG A 531 30.66 26.08 -5.81
N ASN A 532 29.36 26.33 -5.77
CA ASN A 532 28.67 27.04 -6.86
C ASN A 532 29.11 28.52 -6.93
N HIS A 533 29.38 29.16 -5.79
CA HIS A 533 29.95 30.51 -5.74
C HIS A 533 31.43 30.56 -6.17
N GLY A 534 32.20 29.51 -5.89
CA GLY A 534 33.60 29.37 -6.33
C GLY A 534 33.73 29.20 -7.85
N VAL A 535 32.83 28.43 -8.47
CA VAL A 535 32.77 28.27 -9.93
C VAL A 535 32.35 29.57 -10.62
N ALA A 536 31.43 30.35 -10.04
CA ALA A 536 31.03 31.65 -10.57
C ALA A 536 32.16 32.70 -10.56
N ARG A 537 33.14 32.60 -9.64
CA ARG A 537 34.33 33.48 -9.63
C ARG A 537 35.43 33.05 -10.59
N ALA A 538 35.52 31.75 -10.94
CA ALA A 538 36.55 31.24 -11.84
C ALA A 538 36.18 31.41 -13.34
N ALA A 539 34.91 31.67 -13.66
CA ALA A 539 34.40 31.70 -15.04
C ALA A 539 34.17 33.12 -15.63
N ALA A 540 34.89 34.14 -15.16
CA ALA A 540 34.88 35.47 -15.76
C ALA A 540 36.26 35.81 -16.37
N PRO A 541 36.52 35.52 -17.66
CA PRO A 541 37.62 36.15 -18.36
C PRO A 541 37.27 37.64 -18.57
N ALA A 542 38.14 38.52 -18.05
CA ALA A 542 38.07 39.96 -18.27
C ALA A 542 38.08 40.26 -19.77
N THR A 543 36.91 40.55 -20.34
CA THR A 543 36.77 41.00 -21.72
C THR A 543 37.00 42.51 -21.73
N THR A 544 38.20 42.90 -22.10
CA THR A 544 38.58 44.27 -22.41
C THR A 544 37.75 44.74 -23.61
N LEU A 545 36.81 45.65 -23.38
CA LEU A 545 36.07 46.36 -24.42
C LEU A 545 37.06 47.21 -25.26
N MET A 546 37.53 46.65 -26.38
CA MET A 546 38.12 47.46 -27.46
C MET A 546 37.00 48.12 -28.25
N ARG A 547 36.88 49.43 -28.04
CA ARG A 547 36.13 50.37 -28.88
C ARG A 547 36.84 50.48 -30.23
N ARG A 548 36.19 50.07 -31.33
CA ARG A 548 36.54 50.51 -32.69
C ARG A 548 35.45 51.44 -33.19
N GLY A 549 35.89 52.60 -33.68
CA GLY A 549 35.07 53.53 -34.45
C GLY A 549 34.96 53.13 -35.91
#